data_AF-A0A4R5ZYB8-F1
#
_entry.id   AF-A0A4R5ZYB8-F1
#
_cell.length_a   1.000
_cell.length_b   1.000
_cell.length_c   1.000
_cell.angle_alpha   90.00
_cell.angle_beta   90.00
_cell.angle_gamma   90.00
#
_symmetry.space_group_name_H-M   'P 1'
#
loop_
_entity.id
_entity.type
_entity.pdbx_description
1 polymer ?
#
loop_
_entity_poly.entity_id
_entity_poly.type
_entity_poly.pdbx_seq_one_letter_code
_entity_poly.pdbx_strand_id
1 'polypeptide(L)' 'MAYHGTYETPEEILHDESLDRSQRIRLLEQWRDDKSAYLRASGEGMGGEVEADLLKRIKKALAALREGTGPA' A
#
# COMPACT_ATOMS: atom_id res chain seq x y z
N MET A 1 -8.77 13.08 0.62
CA MET A 1 -7.52 13.29 1.37
C MET A 1 -6.49 12.35 0.77
N ALA A 2 -5.43 12.88 0.17
CA ALA A 2 -4.34 12.05 -0.36
C ALA A 2 -3.56 11.44 0.81
N TYR A 3 -3.12 10.20 0.67
CA TYR A 3 -2.21 9.59 1.64
C TYR A 3 -0.92 10.45 1.73
N HIS A 4 -0.64 10.99 2.92
CA HIS A 4 0.30 12.10 3.10
C HIS A 4 1.79 11.69 3.22
N GLY A 5 2.16 10.54 2.64
CA GLY A 5 3.57 10.18 2.44
C GLY A 5 4.40 9.98 3.72
N THR A 6 3.78 9.68 4.87
CA THR A 6 4.54 9.41 6.10
C THR A 6 5.36 8.13 6.01
N TYR A 7 4.90 7.15 5.23
CA TYR A 7 5.57 5.88 5.06
C TYR A 7 6.05 5.73 3.62
N GLU A 8 7.28 5.27 3.47
CA GLU A 8 7.95 5.04 2.19
C GLU A 8 7.60 3.65 1.65
N THR A 9 7.29 2.69 2.53
CA THR A 9 6.92 1.32 2.15
C THR A 9 5.63 0.82 2.83
N PRO A 10 4.85 -0.06 2.16
CA PRO A 10 3.68 -0.70 2.78
C PRO A 10 4.03 -1.58 3.98
N GLU A 11 5.28 -2.03 4.06
CA GLU A 11 5.82 -2.78 5.18
C GLU A 11 5.89 -1.95 6.46
N GLU A 12 6.19 -0.64 6.37
CA GLU A 12 6.17 0.21 7.56
C GLU A 12 4.75 0.33 8.14
N ILE A 13 3.70 0.45 7.30
CA ILE A 13 2.32 0.42 7.79
C ILE A 13 1.99 -0.94 8.44
N LEU A 14 2.50 -2.04 7.88
CA LEU A 14 2.30 -3.38 8.45
C LEU A 14 2.93 -3.51 9.84
N HIS A 15 4.13 -2.97 10.01
CA HIS A 15 4.91 -3.06 11.24
C HIS A 15 4.59 -1.95 12.25
N ASP A 16 3.80 -0.94 11.88
CA ASP A 16 3.40 0.12 12.78
C ASP A 16 2.44 -0.37 13.87
N GLU A 17 3.00 -0.62 15.06
CA GLU A 17 2.31 -1.03 16.27
C GLU A 17 1.35 0.03 16.84
N SER A 18 1.48 1.30 16.44
CA SER A 18 0.57 2.38 16.83
C SER A 18 -0.76 2.32 16.05
N LEU A 19 -0.78 1.62 14.92
CA LEU A 19 -1.97 1.44 14.10
C LEU A 19 -2.66 0.11 14.39
N ASP A 20 -3.98 0.17 14.60
CA ASP A 20 -4.81 -1.04 14.64
C ASP A 20 -4.86 -1.71 13.27
N ARG A 21 -5.08 -3.03 13.24
CA ARG A 21 -5.25 -3.81 12.01
C ARG A 21 -6.22 -3.13 11.02
N SER A 22 -7.32 -2.60 11.53
CA SER A 22 -8.35 -1.92 10.74
C SER A 22 -7.82 -0.62 10.12
N GLN A 23 -6.99 0.12 10.85
CA GLN A 23 -6.36 1.35 10.36
C GLN A 23 -5.28 1.03 9.33
N ARG A 24 -4.45 0.00 9.56
CA ARG A 24 -3.44 -0.47 8.59
C ARG A 24 -4.09 -0.86 7.26
N ILE A 25 -5.18 -1.63 7.31
CA ILE A 25 -5.95 -1.99 6.11
C ILE A 25 -6.45 -0.74 5.39
N ARG A 26 -7.06 0.20 6.10
CA ARG A 26 -7.60 1.43 5.50
C ARG A 26 -6.52 2.27 4.81
N LEU A 27 -5.35 2.41 5.44
CA LEU A 27 -4.22 3.15 4.87
C LEU A 27 -3.66 2.46 3.62
N LEU A 28 -3.46 1.14 3.68
CA LEU A 28 -2.96 0.38 2.53
C LEU A 28 -3.97 0.35 1.37
N GLU A 29 -5.28 0.29 1.64
CA GLU A 29 -6.31 0.38 0.60
C GLU A 29 -6.31 1.76 -0.07
N GLN A 30 -6.23 2.82 0.73
CA GLN A 30 -6.16 4.18 0.21
C GLN A 30 -4.89 4.38 -0.62
N TRP A 31 -3.74 3.89 -0.16
CA TRP A 31 -2.49 3.97 -0.89
C TRP A 31 -2.52 3.17 -2.20
N ARG A 32 -3.12 1.98 -2.20
CA ARG A 32 -3.35 1.18 -3.41
C ARG A 32 -4.15 1.98 -4.44
N ASP A 33 -5.23 2.62 -4.00
CA ASP A 33 -6.12 3.35 -4.89
C ASP A 33 -5.45 4.61 -5.43
N ASP A 34 -4.72 5.36 -4.58
CA ASP A 34 -3.91 6.52 -4.98
C ASP A 34 -2.83 6.10 -5.99
N LYS A 35 -2.09 5.01 -5.75
CA LYS A 35 -1.06 4.51 -6.68
C LYS A 35 -1.67 3.98 -7.98
N SER A 36 -2.80 3.29 -7.91
CA SER A 36 -3.50 2.83 -9.11
C SER A 36 -4.03 4.00 -9.93
N ALA A 37 -4.54 5.05 -9.29
CA ALA A 37 -4.97 6.28 -9.94
C ALA A 37 -3.79 7.03 -10.55
N TYR A 38 -2.67 7.12 -9.82
CA TYR A 38 -1.41 7.69 -10.30
C TYR A 38 -0.88 6.96 -11.53
N LEU A 39 -0.80 5.63 -11.50
CA LEU A 39 -0.38 4.81 -12.65
C LEU A 39 -1.29 5.02 -13.87
N ARG A 40 -2.61 5.08 -13.64
CA ARG A 40 -3.59 5.34 -14.69
C ARG A 40 -3.45 6.74 -15.28
N ALA A 41 -3.21 7.74 -14.43
CA ALA A 41 -3.02 9.14 -14.83
C ALA A 41 -1.66 9.39 -15.46
N SER A 42 -0.62 8.66 -15.05
CA SER A 42 0.76 8.79 -15.52
C SER A 42 0.97 8.25 -16.93
N GLY A 43 -0.06 7.66 -17.55
CA GLY A 43 -0.05 7.27 -18.96
C GLY A 43 0.74 6.00 -19.24
N GLU A 44 0.24 5.24 -20.22
CA GLU A 44 0.88 4.05 -20.78
C GLU A 44 2.32 4.37 -21.24
N GLY A 45 3.33 4.00 -20.45
CA GLY A 45 4.70 3.89 -20.95
C GLY A 45 5.83 4.49 -20.11
N MET A 46 5.60 5.20 -19.00
CA MET A 46 6.71 5.80 -18.23
C MET A 46 6.64 5.62 -16.70
N GLY A 47 5.54 5.08 -16.16
CA GLY A 47 5.47 4.66 -14.75
C GLY A 47 6.27 3.38 -14.55
N GLY A 48 7.56 3.53 -14.26
CA GLY A 48 8.56 2.46 -14.21
C GLY A 48 8.18 1.26 -13.34
N GLU A 49 8.83 0.14 -13.62
CA GLU A 49 8.66 -1.18 -12.98
C GLU A 49 8.57 -1.11 -11.45
N VAL A 50 9.21 -0.12 -10.84
CA VAL A 50 9.19 0.21 -9.41
C VAL A 50 7.77 0.50 -8.88
N GLU A 51 6.94 1.27 -9.60
CA GLU A 51 5.61 1.63 -9.12
C GLU A 51 4.62 0.48 -9.23
N ALA A 52 4.79 -0.36 -10.26
CA ALA A 52 4.04 -1.61 -10.40
C ALA A 52 4.43 -2.63 -9.32
N ASP A 53 5.72 -2.70 -8.96
CA ASP A 53 6.21 -3.53 -7.86
C ASP A 53 5.65 -3.06 -6.51
N LEU A 54 5.62 -1.76 -6.26
CA LEU A 54 5.04 -1.17 -5.06
C LEU A 54 3.55 -1.50 -4.91
N LEU A 55 2.76 -1.39 -6.00
CA LEU A 55 1.35 -1.77 -5.99
C LEU A 55 1.16 -3.27 -5.65
N LYS A 56 2.05 -4.13 -6.13
CA LYS A 56 2.08 -5.56 -5.77
C LYS A 56 2.36 -5.74 -4.28
N ARG A 57 3.35 -5.04 -3.72
CA ARG A 57 3.68 -5.11 -2.28
C ARG A 57 2.52 -4.65 -1.40
N ILE A 58 1.85 -3.55 -1.75
CA ILE A 58 0.66 -3.07 -1.03
C ILE A 58 -0.44 -4.14 -1.01
N LYS A 59 -0.72 -4.77 -2.16
CA LYS A 59 -1.72 -5.85 -2.25
C LYS A 59 -1.33 -7.06 -1.40
N LYS A 60 -0.06 -7.44 -1.39
CA LYS A 60 0.45 -8.54 -0.54
C LYS A 60 0.30 -8.22 0.94
N ALA A 61 0.61 -6.99 1.35
CA ALA A 61 0.43 -6.52 2.72
C ALA A 61 -1.04 -6.58 3.16
N LEU A 62 -1.95 -6.13 2.30
CA LEU A 62 -3.40 -6.24 2.54
C LEU A 62 -3.87 -7.69 2.66
N ALA A 63 -3.36 -8.58 1.82
CA ALA A 63 -3.67 -10.01 1.90
C ALA A 63 -3.23 -10.60 3.24
N ALA A 64 -1.98 -10.34 3.66
CA ALA A 64 -1.47 -10.80 4.95
C ALA A 64 -2.31 -10.29 6.13
N LEU A 65 -2.69 -9.00 6.11
CA LEU A 65 -3.57 -8.42 7.11
C LEU A 65 -5.00 -8.97 7.06
N ARG A 66 -5.50 -9.46 5.93
CA ARG A 66 -6.86 -10.02 5.83
C ARG A 66 -6.90 -11.49 6.22
N GLU A 67 -5.90 -12.26 5.79
CA GLU A 67 -5.76 -13.68 6.10
C GLU A 67 -5.44 -13.93 7.59
N GLY A 68 -5.08 -12.89 8.35
CA GLY A 68 -4.77 -13.02 9.77
C GLY A 68 -3.41 -13.68 10.01
N THR A 69 -2.67 -13.97 8.94
CA THR A 69 -1.25 -14.30 8.95
C THR A 69 -0.47 -12.99 9.13
N GLY A 70 -0.63 -12.35 10.29
CA GLY A 70 0.38 -11.40 10.77
C GLY A 70 1.70 -12.15 10.93
N PRO A 71 2.86 -11.52 10.71
CA PRO A 71 4.14 -12.16 10.99
C PRO A 71 4.12 -12.61 12.46
N ALA A 72 4.24 -13.92 12.67
CA ALA A 72 4.45 -14.51 13.97
C ALA A 72 5.83 -14.13 14.53
#